data_AF-A0A7Y2B6P2-F1
#
_entry.id   AF-A0A7Y2B6P2-F1
#
_cell.length_a   1.000
_cell.length_b   1.000
_cell.length_c   1.000
_cell.angle_alpha   90.00
_cell.angle_beta   90.00
_cell.angle_gamma   90.00
#
_symmetry.space_group_name_H-M   'P 1'
#
loop_
_entity.id
_entity.type
_entity.pdbx_description
1 polymer ?
#
loop_
_entity_poly.entity_id
_entity_poly.type
_entity_poly.pdbx_seq_one_letter_code
_entity_poly.pdbx_strand_id
1 'polypeptide(L)'
;LWMLDRAVTRGGRLRWGGYALVTALAPLTHNWGLFLFPAGWALFLLYPRARQVRAFLAAQIAAAIPYLLWLPVILKQAEFARTNWIARVMVDVPPILKVPMSIDSFALGGGIPAYFSYFGIGVNPAQVWIARALFAGLLILALRPLLGALSGKHDPNETEAEPRDWILLSYLMVPLLTAWVASLFLPIYIAGRYDVIAFPAFALLAGSGFALLRSRVLQSVAVAMLVGLAISAAPPYYEAEPRRDDLDTARYLAENAGPRDLIVFAGPRRSTVEYSLRRLGGEYSLVSFPRELADHMGLFEPVALLENPAQLERDARAIVEMAQEPGRGRAHVWVVDYPAGPLNAYLYRRLGEFAPDHERTREDLRVFAFRAPAED
;
A
#
# COMPACT_ATOMS: atom_id res chain seq x y z
N LEU A 1 -22.15 -0.68 -2.68
CA LEU A 1 -22.94 -0.34 -3.89
C LEU A 1 -24.19 -1.21 -4.07
N TRP A 2 -24.13 -2.53 -3.93
CA TRP A 2 -25.36 -3.36 -3.93
C TRP A 2 -26.41 -2.92 -2.89
N MET A 3 -25.99 -2.61 -1.65
CA MET A 3 -26.89 -2.06 -0.64
C MET A 3 -27.52 -0.72 -1.05
N LEU A 4 -26.79 0.09 -1.83
CA LEU A 4 -27.32 1.35 -2.37
C LEU A 4 -28.41 1.08 -3.40
N ASP A 5 -28.17 0.17 -4.36
CA ASP A 5 -29.20 -0.27 -5.32
C ASP A 5 -30.47 -0.74 -4.58
N ARG A 6 -30.34 -1.61 -3.58
CA ARG A 6 -31.48 -2.09 -2.78
C ARG A 6 -32.19 -0.96 -2.04
N ALA A 7 -31.45 0.01 -1.50
CA ALA A 7 -32.03 1.15 -0.79
C ALA A 7 -32.77 2.12 -1.74
N VAL A 8 -32.20 2.41 -2.91
CA VAL A 8 -32.81 3.28 -3.92
C VAL A 8 -34.05 2.63 -4.54
N THR A 9 -33.98 1.33 -4.88
CA THR A 9 -35.07 0.63 -5.57
C THR A 9 -36.22 0.23 -4.65
N ARG A 10 -35.94 -0.21 -3.41
CA ARG A 10 -36.96 -0.72 -2.48
C ARG A 10 -37.27 0.22 -1.31
N GLY A 11 -36.43 1.23 -1.06
CA GLY A 11 -36.57 2.13 0.07
C GLY A 11 -36.49 1.45 1.45
N GLY A 12 -36.84 2.19 2.49
CA GLY A 12 -36.97 1.71 3.86
C GLY A 12 -35.74 1.99 4.74
N ARG A 13 -36.00 2.28 6.02
CA ARG A 13 -34.98 2.70 7.01
C ARG A 13 -33.86 1.68 7.18
N LEU A 14 -34.20 0.38 7.23
CA LEU A 14 -33.21 -0.69 7.40
C LEU A 14 -32.23 -0.76 6.23
N ARG A 15 -32.67 -0.53 4.99
CA ARG A 15 -31.79 -0.59 3.81
C ARG A 15 -30.86 0.61 3.74
N TRP A 16 -31.37 1.80 4.05
CA TRP A 16 -30.55 3.00 4.18
C TRP A 16 -29.55 2.90 5.33
N GLY A 17 -29.97 2.35 6.47
CA GLY A 17 -29.08 2.06 7.60
C GLY A 17 -27.99 1.05 7.24
N GLY A 18 -28.34 -0.04 6.54
CA GLY A 18 -27.36 -1.01 6.04
C GLY A 18 -26.38 -0.42 5.02
N TYR A 19 -26.87 0.44 4.11
CA TYR A 19 -26.00 1.19 3.19
C TYR A 19 -25.04 2.12 3.94
N ALA A 20 -25.53 2.92 4.88
CA ALA A 20 -24.71 3.83 5.68
C ALA A 20 -23.65 3.06 6.47
N LEU A 21 -24.03 1.96 7.13
CA LEU A 21 -23.12 1.13 7.91
C LEU A 21 -22.00 0.53 7.05
N VAL A 22 -22.33 -0.14 5.95
CA VAL A 22 -21.31 -0.75 5.06
C VAL A 22 -20.38 0.32 4.46
N THR A 23 -20.94 1.48 4.11
CA THR A 23 -20.16 2.61 3.56
C THR A 23 -19.27 3.26 4.62
N ALA A 24 -19.67 3.26 5.90
CA ALA A 24 -18.84 3.72 7.02
C ALA A 24 -17.71 2.73 7.37
N LEU A 25 -17.98 1.43 7.31
CA LEU A 25 -16.99 0.40 7.62
C LEU A 25 -15.82 0.40 6.63
N ALA A 26 -16.07 0.67 5.35
CA ALA A 26 -15.02 0.70 4.34
C ALA A 26 -13.86 1.67 4.69
N PRO A 27 -14.08 2.98 4.89
CA PRO A 27 -13.01 3.90 5.25
C PRO A 27 -12.46 3.68 6.67
N LEU A 28 -13.23 3.07 7.57
CA LEU A 28 -12.74 2.67 8.90
C LEU A 28 -11.74 1.50 8.84
N THR A 29 -11.90 0.59 7.88
CA THR A 29 -10.95 -0.51 7.67
C THR A 29 -9.72 -0.08 6.89
N HIS A 30 -9.88 0.87 5.96
CA HIS A 30 -8.79 1.37 5.15
C HIS A 30 -9.16 2.73 4.55
N ASN A 31 -8.30 3.76 4.70
CA ASN A 31 -8.61 5.14 4.26
C ASN A 31 -9.05 5.25 2.79
N TRP A 32 -8.61 4.34 1.93
CA TRP A 32 -9.06 4.28 0.52
C TRP A 32 -10.54 3.95 0.33
N GLY A 33 -11.21 3.44 1.37
CA GLY A 33 -12.67 3.32 1.43
C GLY A 33 -13.40 4.63 1.17
N LEU A 34 -12.76 5.78 1.43
CA LEU A 34 -13.31 7.10 1.08
C LEU A 34 -13.65 7.24 -0.40
N PHE A 35 -12.87 6.62 -1.29
CA PHE A 35 -13.10 6.71 -2.73
C PHE A 35 -14.34 5.91 -3.19
N LEU A 36 -14.97 5.14 -2.30
CA LEU A 36 -16.27 4.51 -2.56
C LEU A 36 -17.45 5.48 -2.40
N PHE A 37 -17.30 6.59 -1.68
CA PHE A 37 -18.36 7.60 -1.54
C PHE A 37 -18.75 8.19 -2.90
N PRO A 38 -17.80 8.71 -3.71
CA PRO A 38 -18.08 9.14 -5.08
C PRO A 38 -18.70 8.05 -5.95
N ALA A 39 -18.32 6.78 -5.78
CA ALA A 39 -18.95 5.67 -6.51
C ALA A 39 -20.43 5.51 -6.17
N GLY A 40 -20.79 5.71 -4.88
CA GLY A 40 -22.18 5.77 -4.44
C GLY A 40 -22.94 6.94 -5.08
N TRP A 41 -22.32 8.12 -5.18
CA TRP A 41 -22.89 9.28 -5.86
C TRP A 41 -23.11 9.03 -7.36
N ALA A 42 -22.09 8.55 -8.06
CA ALA A 42 -22.19 8.24 -9.49
C ALA A 42 -23.34 7.25 -9.75
N LEU A 43 -23.40 6.17 -8.97
CA LEU A 43 -24.46 5.18 -9.08
C LEU A 43 -25.84 5.78 -8.76
N PHE A 44 -25.97 6.62 -7.72
CA PHE A 44 -27.23 7.28 -7.37
C PHE A 44 -27.75 8.18 -8.49
N LEU A 45 -26.87 8.92 -9.16
CA LEU A 45 -27.19 9.80 -10.29
C LEU A 45 -27.65 9.01 -11.53
N LEU A 46 -27.16 7.79 -11.71
CA LEU A 46 -27.60 6.90 -12.79
C LEU A 46 -29.01 6.35 -12.60
N TYR A 47 -29.63 6.49 -11.42
CA TYR A 47 -31.03 6.12 -11.21
C TYR A 47 -31.95 7.32 -11.46
N PRO A 48 -32.67 7.41 -12.62
CA PRO A 48 -33.53 8.54 -12.96
C PRO A 48 -34.78 8.71 -12.05
N ARG A 49 -34.94 7.87 -11.01
CA ARG A 49 -36.09 7.85 -10.08
C ARG A 49 -35.69 8.11 -8.64
N ALA A 50 -34.64 8.89 -8.41
CA ALA A 50 -34.11 9.16 -7.09
C ALA A 50 -35.02 10.08 -6.23
N ARG A 51 -36.28 9.69 -5.98
CA ARG A 51 -37.19 10.36 -5.03
C ARG A 51 -36.69 10.34 -3.59
N GLN A 52 -35.59 9.63 -3.32
CA GLN A 52 -35.02 9.39 -2.01
C GLN A 52 -33.74 10.21 -1.74
N VAL A 53 -33.54 11.36 -2.42
CA VAL A 53 -32.35 12.23 -2.23
C VAL A 53 -32.07 12.52 -0.76
N ARG A 54 -33.11 12.86 0.03
CA ARG A 54 -32.94 13.14 1.45
C ARG A 54 -32.39 11.94 2.23
N ALA A 55 -32.88 10.74 1.95
CA ALA A 55 -32.42 9.52 2.61
C ALA A 55 -30.99 9.16 2.18
N PHE A 56 -30.66 9.35 0.91
CA PHE A 56 -29.31 9.17 0.39
C PHE A 56 -28.32 10.14 1.05
N LEU A 57 -28.63 11.45 1.08
CA LEU A 57 -27.80 12.45 1.75
C LEU A 57 -27.60 12.14 3.23
N ALA A 58 -28.68 11.81 3.94
CA ALA A 58 -28.62 11.42 5.34
C ALA A 58 -27.72 10.19 5.55
N ALA A 59 -27.81 9.19 4.67
CA ALA A 59 -26.98 8.00 4.74
C ALA A 59 -25.50 8.28 4.42
N GLN A 60 -25.19 9.15 3.45
CA GLN A 60 -23.82 9.58 3.15
C GLN A 60 -23.20 10.35 4.31
N ILE A 61 -23.95 11.28 4.92
CA ILE A 61 -23.51 12.02 6.10
C ILE A 61 -23.28 11.05 7.27
N ALA A 62 -24.25 10.17 7.55
CA ALA A 62 -24.12 9.16 8.59
C ALA A 62 -22.92 8.24 8.37
N ALA A 63 -22.61 7.89 7.12
CA ALA A 63 -21.44 7.09 6.77
C ALA A 63 -20.12 7.84 6.94
N ALA A 64 -20.10 9.15 6.71
CA ALA A 64 -18.91 9.99 6.82
C ALA A 64 -18.55 10.36 8.28
N ILE A 65 -19.55 10.46 9.17
CA ILE A 65 -19.33 10.85 10.59
C ILE A 65 -18.29 9.97 11.29
N PRO A 66 -18.35 8.62 11.23
CA PRO A 66 -17.34 7.78 11.89
C PRO A 66 -15.93 8.02 11.38
N TYR A 67 -15.77 8.50 10.14
CA TYR A 67 -14.46 8.81 9.60
C TYR A 67 -13.82 10.06 10.22
N LEU A 68 -14.59 10.91 10.91
CA LEU A 68 -14.04 12.03 11.68
C LEU A 68 -13.07 11.56 12.77
N LEU A 69 -13.15 10.30 13.21
CA LEU A 69 -12.16 9.68 14.10
C LEU A 69 -10.74 9.68 13.51
N TRP A 70 -10.62 9.65 12.18
CA TRP A 70 -9.34 9.71 11.47
C TRP A 70 -8.86 11.14 11.18
N LEU A 71 -9.69 12.16 11.42
CA LEU A 71 -9.35 13.54 11.10
C LEU A 71 -8.02 14.00 11.75
N PRO A 72 -7.75 13.73 13.04
CA PRO A 72 -6.47 14.11 13.64
C PRO A 72 -5.27 13.45 12.95
N VAL A 73 -5.40 12.19 12.53
CA VAL A 73 -4.35 11.45 11.83
C VAL A 73 -4.11 12.04 10.45
N ILE A 74 -5.18 12.38 9.72
CA ILE A 74 -5.09 12.97 8.38
C ILE A 74 -4.48 14.36 8.43
N LEU A 75 -4.89 15.19 9.40
CA LEU A 75 -4.31 16.53 9.60
C LEU A 75 -2.82 16.42 9.92
N LYS A 76 -2.45 15.50 10.83
CA LYS A 76 -1.05 15.21 11.14
C LYS A 76 -0.28 14.75 9.90
N GLN A 77 -0.82 13.83 9.11
CA GLN A 77 -0.20 13.36 7.87
C GLN A 77 -0.06 14.47 6.82
N ALA A 78 -0.99 15.42 6.77
CA ALA A 78 -0.92 16.57 5.87
C ALA A 78 0.19 17.55 6.27
N GLU A 79 0.43 17.75 7.57
CA GLU A 79 1.58 18.51 8.07
C GLU A 79 2.90 17.81 7.72
N PHE A 80 2.93 16.49 7.81
CA PHE A 80 4.08 15.67 7.45
C PHE A 80 4.02 15.15 6.02
N ALA A 81 3.48 15.91 5.05
CA ALA A 81 3.29 15.48 3.65
C ALA A 81 4.62 15.27 2.86
N ARG A 82 5.52 14.47 3.43
CA ARG A 82 6.65 13.75 2.85
C ARG A 82 6.15 12.54 2.04
N THR A 83 5.09 12.74 1.26
CA THR A 83 4.63 11.79 0.22
C THR A 83 5.49 11.92 -1.05
N ASN A 84 6.62 12.62 -1.00
CA ASN A 84 7.50 12.80 -2.14
C ASN A 84 8.08 11.46 -2.63
N TRP A 85 8.16 10.42 -1.79
CA TRP A 85 8.49 9.08 -2.28
C TRP A 85 7.43 8.53 -3.25
N ILE A 86 6.14 8.83 -3.04
CA ILE A 86 5.06 8.45 -3.96
C ILE A 86 5.23 9.20 -5.28
N ALA A 87 5.46 10.51 -5.20
CA ALA A 87 5.73 11.33 -6.37
C ALA A 87 6.93 10.80 -7.17
N ARG A 88 8.03 10.43 -6.48
CA ARG A 88 9.23 9.85 -7.09
C ARG A 88 8.98 8.51 -7.75
N VAL A 89 8.25 7.60 -7.08
CA VAL A 89 7.92 6.28 -7.65
C VAL A 89 7.04 6.41 -8.89
N MET A 90 6.20 7.44 -8.96
CA MET A 90 5.28 7.65 -10.07
C MET A 90 5.71 8.78 -11.02
N VAL A 91 6.93 9.30 -10.89
CA VAL A 91 7.39 10.47 -11.67
C VAL A 91 7.49 10.15 -13.15
N ASP A 92 7.95 8.93 -13.46
CA ASP A 92 8.14 8.44 -14.83
C ASP A 92 6.86 7.86 -15.44
N VAL A 93 5.75 7.83 -14.69
CA VAL A 93 4.48 7.28 -15.16
C VAL A 93 3.57 8.43 -15.61
N PRO A 94 3.29 8.57 -16.93
CA PRO A 94 2.34 9.56 -17.42
C PRO A 94 1.01 9.45 -16.68
N PRO A 95 0.40 10.58 -16.24
CA PRO A 95 -0.85 10.56 -15.48
C PRO A 95 -1.96 9.72 -16.12
N ILE A 96 -2.09 9.76 -17.44
CA ILE A 96 -3.10 9.01 -18.20
C ILE A 96 -2.95 7.48 -18.10
N LEU A 97 -1.75 6.99 -17.79
CA LEU A 97 -1.46 5.55 -17.69
C LEU A 97 -1.69 5.00 -16.28
N LYS A 98 -1.86 5.84 -15.27
CA LYS A 98 -1.99 5.39 -13.86
C LYS A 98 -3.21 4.47 -13.64
N VAL A 99 -4.37 4.82 -14.19
CA VAL A 99 -5.58 4.00 -14.09
C VAL A 99 -5.47 2.72 -14.94
N PRO A 100 -5.04 2.76 -16.21
CA PRO A 100 -4.74 1.55 -16.97
C PRO A 100 -3.75 0.60 -16.28
N MET A 101 -2.67 1.13 -15.69
CA MET A 101 -1.69 0.34 -14.93
C MET A 101 -2.31 -0.33 -13.69
N SER A 102 -3.27 0.32 -13.06
CA SER A 102 -4.01 -0.26 -11.93
C SER A 102 -4.85 -1.45 -12.35
N ILE A 103 -5.57 -1.31 -13.47
CA ILE A 103 -6.35 -2.40 -14.06
C ILE A 103 -5.43 -3.54 -14.53
N ASP A 104 -4.28 -3.22 -15.11
CA ASP A 104 -3.27 -4.19 -15.54
C ASP A 104 -2.70 -4.95 -14.34
N SER A 105 -2.49 -4.29 -13.20
CA SER A 105 -2.00 -4.93 -11.97
C SER A 105 -3.01 -5.91 -11.34
N PHE A 106 -4.29 -5.80 -11.68
CA PHE A 106 -5.32 -6.75 -11.25
C PHE A 106 -5.34 -8.04 -12.07
N ALA A 107 -4.79 -8.00 -13.30
CA ALA A 107 -4.74 -9.16 -14.16
C ALA A 107 -3.72 -10.18 -13.63
N LEU A 108 -4.11 -11.46 -13.56
CA LEU A 108 -3.18 -12.54 -13.23
C LEU A 108 -2.08 -12.61 -14.30
N GLY A 109 -0.82 -12.39 -13.89
CA GLY A 109 0.31 -12.29 -14.82
C GLY A 109 0.38 -10.98 -15.61
N GLY A 110 -0.41 -9.97 -15.22
CA GLY A 110 -0.39 -8.62 -15.79
C GLY A 110 0.85 -7.82 -15.42
N GLY A 111 0.90 -6.58 -15.88
CA GLY A 111 2.00 -5.67 -15.60
C GLY A 111 2.08 -5.32 -14.12
N ILE A 112 3.20 -5.66 -13.49
CA ILE A 112 3.49 -5.24 -12.13
C ILE A 112 4.31 -3.95 -12.19
N PRO A 113 3.90 -2.91 -11.44
CA PRO A 113 4.67 -1.68 -11.35
C PRO A 113 6.14 -1.91 -11.00
N ALA A 114 7.06 -1.12 -11.56
CA ALA A 114 8.51 -1.32 -11.39
C ALA A 114 8.97 -1.36 -9.93
N TYR A 115 8.28 -0.67 -9.02
CA TYR A 115 8.60 -0.67 -7.60
C TYR A 115 8.26 -2.00 -6.87
N PHE A 116 7.58 -2.92 -7.55
CA PHE A 116 7.34 -4.31 -7.14
C PHE A 116 8.21 -5.33 -7.90
N SER A 117 9.15 -4.86 -8.74
CA SER A 117 10.04 -5.71 -9.53
C SER A 117 10.85 -6.71 -8.70
N TYR A 118 11.07 -6.43 -7.41
CA TYR A 118 11.73 -7.33 -6.48
C TYR A 118 11.00 -8.65 -6.26
N PHE A 119 9.71 -8.76 -6.61
CA PHE A 119 8.98 -10.03 -6.59
C PHE A 119 9.30 -10.92 -7.79
N GLY A 120 10.00 -10.44 -8.83
CA GLY A 120 10.29 -11.23 -10.03
C GLY A 120 9.07 -11.60 -10.88
N ILE A 121 7.87 -11.12 -10.52
CA ILE A 121 6.61 -11.36 -11.24
C ILE A 121 6.44 -10.27 -12.32
N GLY A 122 5.88 -10.65 -13.48
CA GLY A 122 5.60 -9.70 -14.57
C GLY A 122 6.83 -9.31 -15.38
N VAL A 123 7.97 -9.96 -15.15
CA VAL A 123 9.23 -9.72 -15.88
C VAL A 123 9.17 -10.29 -17.30
N ASN A 124 8.37 -11.33 -17.54
CA ASN A 124 8.22 -11.93 -18.87
C ASN A 124 7.23 -11.12 -19.72
N PRO A 125 7.69 -10.43 -20.80
CA PRO A 125 6.82 -9.59 -21.61
C PRO A 125 5.69 -10.38 -22.30
N ALA A 126 5.95 -11.63 -22.70
CA ALA A 126 4.95 -12.46 -23.36
C ALA A 126 3.80 -12.81 -22.40
N GLN A 127 4.11 -13.11 -21.14
CA GLN A 127 3.11 -13.36 -20.09
C GLN A 127 2.21 -12.13 -19.90
N VAL A 128 2.81 -10.94 -19.78
CA VAL A 128 2.09 -9.68 -19.61
C VAL A 128 1.16 -9.41 -20.79
N TRP A 129 1.61 -9.61 -22.03
CA TRP A 129 0.77 -9.44 -23.21
C TRP A 129 -0.38 -10.45 -23.29
N ILE A 130 -0.11 -11.72 -22.93
CA ILE A 130 -1.14 -12.76 -22.87
C ILE A 130 -2.21 -12.39 -21.83
N ALA A 131 -1.79 -11.97 -20.63
CA ALA A 131 -2.70 -11.54 -19.57
C ALA A 131 -3.54 -10.34 -20.01
N ARG A 132 -2.89 -9.30 -20.57
CA ARG A 132 -3.60 -8.12 -21.09
C ARG A 132 -4.61 -8.48 -22.16
N ALA A 133 -4.24 -9.29 -23.15
CA ALA A 133 -5.15 -9.70 -24.21
C ALA A 133 -6.35 -10.50 -23.67
N LEU A 134 -6.09 -11.45 -22.77
CA LEU A 134 -7.13 -12.24 -22.13
C LEU A 134 -8.10 -11.36 -21.33
N PHE A 135 -7.60 -10.58 -20.37
CA PHE A 135 -8.44 -9.77 -19.49
C PHE A 135 -9.11 -8.62 -20.24
N ALA A 136 -8.45 -7.99 -21.23
CA ALA A 136 -9.10 -7.02 -22.09
C ALA A 136 -10.25 -7.65 -22.88
N GLY A 137 -10.06 -8.85 -23.45
CA GLY A 137 -11.11 -9.59 -24.14
C GLY A 137 -12.30 -9.89 -23.23
N LEU A 138 -12.04 -10.38 -22.01
CA LEU A 138 -13.09 -10.66 -21.02
C LEU A 138 -13.83 -9.38 -20.60
N LEU A 139 -13.12 -8.28 -20.34
CA LEU A 139 -13.75 -7.01 -19.98
C LEU A 139 -14.57 -6.43 -21.13
N ILE A 140 -14.08 -6.50 -22.37
CA ILE A 140 -14.84 -6.07 -23.56
C ILE A 140 -16.13 -6.89 -23.70
N LEU A 141 -16.07 -8.20 -23.50
CA LEU A 141 -17.26 -9.06 -23.53
C LEU A 141 -18.26 -8.69 -22.43
N ALA A 142 -17.77 -8.46 -21.21
CA ALA A 142 -18.61 -8.06 -20.08
C ALA A 142 -19.28 -6.68 -20.29
N LEU A 143 -18.57 -5.76 -20.93
CA LEU A 143 -19.04 -4.39 -21.17
C LEU A 143 -19.79 -4.22 -22.50
N ARG A 144 -19.92 -5.26 -23.32
CA ARG A 144 -20.61 -5.18 -24.61
C ARG A 144 -22.06 -4.64 -24.50
N PRO A 145 -22.91 -5.10 -23.56
CA PRO A 145 -24.26 -4.55 -23.39
C PRO A 145 -24.27 -3.04 -23.13
N LEU A 146 -23.28 -2.59 -22.35
CA LEU A 146 -23.10 -1.19 -22.00
C LEU A 146 -22.67 -0.34 -23.20
N LEU A 147 -21.71 -0.84 -23.98
CA LEU A 147 -21.22 -0.19 -25.20
C LEU A 147 -22.33 -0.10 -26.26
N GLY A 148 -23.16 -1.15 -26.38
CA GLY A 148 -24.35 -1.16 -27.23
C GLY A 148 -25.33 -0.07 -26.82
N ALA A 149 -25.67 0.01 -25.52
CA ALA A 149 -26.57 1.03 -24.97
C ALA A 149 -26.06 2.46 -25.20
N LEU A 150 -24.76 2.73 -25.03
CA LEU A 150 -24.15 4.04 -25.27
C LEU A 150 -24.12 4.43 -26.74
N SER A 151 -23.99 3.47 -27.65
CA SER A 151 -23.91 3.71 -29.09
C SER A 151 -25.26 4.00 -29.75
N GLY A 152 -26.38 3.81 -29.03
CA GLY A 152 -27.73 3.92 -29.58
C GLY A 152 -28.09 2.81 -30.59
N LYS A 153 -27.16 1.90 -30.90
CA LYS A 153 -27.38 0.73 -31.75
C LYS A 153 -27.85 -0.41 -30.85
N HIS A 154 -29.13 -0.40 -30.51
CA HIS A 154 -29.74 -1.49 -29.78
C HIS A 154 -29.99 -2.65 -30.75
N ASP A 155 -29.20 -3.71 -30.67
CA ASP A 155 -29.56 -4.98 -31.28
C ASP A 155 -30.73 -5.56 -30.44
N PRO A 156 -31.91 -5.80 -31.02
CA PRO A 156 -33.05 -6.35 -30.29
C PRO A 156 -32.78 -7.74 -29.67
N ASN A 157 -31.70 -8.42 -30.09
CA ASN A 157 -31.24 -9.67 -29.50
C ASN A 157 -30.19 -9.49 -28.38
N GLU A 158 -29.69 -8.28 -28.16
CA GLU A 158 -28.75 -8.00 -27.06
C GLU A 158 -29.49 -7.66 -25.78
N THR A 159 -29.11 -8.35 -24.69
CA THR A 159 -29.61 -8.06 -23.35
C THR A 159 -29.28 -6.61 -23.01
N GLU A 160 -30.29 -5.80 -22.67
CA GLU A 160 -30.07 -4.44 -22.16
C GLU A 160 -29.06 -4.46 -21.01
N ALA A 161 -28.22 -3.42 -20.91
CA ALA A 161 -27.27 -3.28 -19.82
C ALA A 161 -28.00 -3.37 -18.47
N GLU A 162 -27.72 -4.42 -17.71
CA GLU A 162 -28.39 -4.64 -16.44
C GLU A 162 -27.85 -3.63 -15.42
N PRO A 163 -28.65 -3.19 -14.43
CA PRO A 163 -28.17 -2.31 -13.35
C PRO A 163 -26.91 -2.85 -12.65
N ARG A 164 -26.71 -4.17 -12.62
CA ARG A 164 -25.51 -4.81 -12.10
C ARG A 164 -24.23 -4.37 -12.81
N ASP A 165 -24.27 -4.17 -14.13
CA ASP A 165 -23.08 -3.87 -14.93
C ASP A 165 -22.63 -2.43 -14.65
N TRP A 166 -23.58 -1.51 -14.51
CA TRP A 166 -23.33 -0.14 -14.06
C TRP A 166 -22.81 -0.08 -12.62
N ILE A 167 -23.33 -0.93 -11.73
CA ILE A 167 -22.83 -1.03 -10.35
C ILE A 167 -21.35 -1.47 -10.36
N LEU A 168 -21.02 -2.51 -11.11
CA LEU A 168 -19.66 -3.04 -11.20
C LEU A 168 -18.71 -2.05 -11.87
N LEU A 169 -19.12 -1.42 -12.97
CA LEU A 169 -18.30 -0.41 -13.63
C LEU A 169 -18.08 0.81 -12.73
N SER A 170 -19.11 1.27 -12.01
CA SER A 170 -18.97 2.36 -11.06
C SER A 170 -18.04 1.98 -9.91
N TYR A 171 -18.15 0.75 -9.41
CA TYR A 171 -17.25 0.24 -8.37
C TYR A 171 -15.81 0.15 -8.85
N LEU A 172 -15.59 -0.24 -10.10
CA LEU A 172 -14.25 -0.36 -10.66
C LEU A 172 -13.65 1.02 -10.99
N MET A 173 -14.35 1.84 -11.78
CA MET A 173 -13.79 3.06 -12.35
C MET A 173 -13.79 4.25 -11.39
N VAL A 174 -14.87 4.46 -10.64
CA VAL A 174 -15.03 5.72 -9.89
C VAL A 174 -14.01 5.84 -8.76
N PRO A 175 -13.70 4.81 -7.96
CA PRO A 175 -12.66 4.91 -6.95
C PRO A 175 -11.28 5.18 -7.55
N LEU A 176 -10.95 4.52 -8.67
CA LEU A 176 -9.68 4.71 -9.38
C LEU A 176 -9.55 6.11 -9.95
N LEU A 177 -10.58 6.58 -10.65
CA LEU A 177 -10.61 7.93 -11.24
C LEU A 177 -10.60 9.01 -10.17
N THR A 178 -11.33 8.84 -9.08
CA THR A 178 -11.34 9.84 -8.00
C THR A 178 -9.97 9.92 -7.33
N ALA A 179 -9.36 8.77 -7.03
CA ALA A 179 -8.04 8.76 -6.41
C ALA A 179 -6.97 9.29 -7.39
N TRP A 180 -7.11 9.02 -8.68
CA TRP A 180 -6.27 9.60 -9.72
C TRP A 180 -6.40 11.13 -9.80
N VAL A 181 -7.63 11.67 -9.83
CA VAL A 181 -7.88 13.12 -9.83
C VAL A 181 -7.36 13.76 -8.53
N ALA A 182 -7.63 13.17 -7.37
CA ALA A 182 -7.07 13.63 -6.11
C ALA A 182 -5.53 13.63 -6.15
N SER A 183 -4.94 12.68 -6.87
CA SER A 183 -3.50 12.58 -7.06
C SER A 183 -2.87 13.65 -7.95
N LEU A 184 -3.67 14.46 -8.64
CA LEU A 184 -3.20 15.65 -9.34
C LEU A 184 -2.85 16.79 -8.36
N PHE A 185 -3.42 16.76 -7.16
CA PHE A 185 -3.21 17.78 -6.13
C PHE A 185 -2.29 17.30 -5.00
N LEU A 186 -2.39 16.03 -4.63
CA LEU A 186 -1.59 15.41 -3.57
C LEU A 186 -1.11 14.04 -4.05
N PRO A 187 0.19 13.73 -4.15
CA PRO A 187 0.67 12.47 -4.72
C PRO A 187 0.34 11.27 -3.82
N ILE A 188 -0.90 10.80 -3.89
CA ILE A 188 -1.44 9.72 -3.07
C ILE A 188 -1.67 8.44 -3.89
N TYR A 189 -1.79 8.55 -5.22
CA TYR A 189 -2.14 7.41 -6.07
C TYR A 189 -0.93 6.63 -6.56
N ILE A 190 -0.86 5.38 -6.11
CA ILE A 190 0.12 4.39 -6.53
C ILE A 190 -0.64 3.21 -7.14
N ALA A 191 -0.55 3.08 -8.46
CA ALA A 191 -1.16 1.99 -9.21
C ALA A 191 -0.58 0.66 -8.76
N GLY A 192 -1.40 -0.31 -8.40
CA GLY A 192 -1.06 -1.64 -7.87
C GLY A 192 -0.93 -1.75 -6.35
N ARG A 193 -1.01 -0.64 -5.61
CA ARG A 193 -0.83 -0.66 -4.14
C ARG A 193 -2.11 -0.45 -3.35
N TYR A 194 -2.91 0.55 -3.72
CA TYR A 194 -4.07 0.96 -2.93
C TYR A 194 -5.41 0.85 -3.66
N ASP A 195 -5.32 0.71 -4.98
CA ASP A 195 -6.38 0.46 -5.93
C ASP A 195 -7.04 -0.93 -5.76
N VAL A 196 -6.46 -1.83 -4.96
CA VAL A 196 -7.02 -3.15 -4.61
C VAL A 196 -8.48 -3.08 -4.12
N ILE A 197 -8.93 -1.93 -3.61
CA ILE A 197 -10.34 -1.73 -3.25
C ILE A 197 -11.32 -1.92 -4.43
N ALA A 198 -10.84 -1.71 -5.67
CA ALA A 198 -11.58 -1.88 -6.90
C ALA A 198 -11.44 -3.30 -7.50
N PHE A 199 -10.50 -4.11 -7.00
CA PHE A 199 -10.24 -5.47 -7.47
C PHE A 199 -11.49 -6.39 -7.49
N PRO A 200 -12.37 -6.40 -6.47
CA PRO A 200 -13.56 -7.24 -6.51
C PRO A 200 -14.47 -6.95 -7.72
N ALA A 201 -14.60 -5.68 -8.10
CA ALA A 201 -15.38 -5.29 -9.27
C ALA A 201 -14.75 -5.75 -10.58
N PHE A 202 -13.42 -5.63 -10.68
CA PHE A 202 -12.65 -6.16 -11.81
C PHE A 202 -12.85 -7.68 -11.95
N ALA A 203 -12.69 -8.43 -10.87
CA ALA A 203 -12.83 -9.89 -10.88
C ALA A 203 -14.25 -10.33 -11.29
N LEU A 204 -15.28 -9.65 -10.77
CA LEU A 204 -16.67 -9.92 -11.14
C LEU A 204 -16.96 -9.58 -12.61
N LEU A 205 -16.44 -8.46 -13.13
CA LEU A 205 -16.57 -8.11 -14.55
C LEU A 205 -15.86 -9.12 -15.46
N ALA A 206 -14.62 -9.50 -15.13
CA ALA A 206 -13.89 -10.52 -15.88
C ALA A 206 -14.63 -11.87 -15.86
N GLY A 207 -15.17 -12.26 -14.71
CA GLY A 207 -16.00 -13.47 -14.55
C GLY A 207 -17.29 -13.43 -15.37
N SER A 208 -17.99 -12.29 -15.40
CA SER A 208 -19.15 -12.07 -16.26
C SER A 208 -18.78 -12.20 -17.74
N GLY A 209 -17.66 -11.61 -18.16
CA GLY A 209 -17.14 -11.76 -19.53
C GLY A 209 -16.82 -13.21 -19.89
N PHE A 210 -16.24 -13.96 -18.95
CA PHE A 210 -15.97 -15.39 -19.11
C PHE A 210 -17.26 -16.20 -19.27
N ALA A 211 -18.29 -15.90 -18.48
CA ALA A 211 -19.58 -16.58 -18.56
C ALA A 211 -20.31 -16.37 -19.90
N LEU A 212 -20.00 -15.29 -20.63
CA LEU A 212 -20.55 -14.99 -21.95
C LEU A 212 -19.87 -15.77 -23.09
N LEU A 213 -18.75 -16.46 -22.83
CA LEU A 213 -18.11 -17.32 -23.83
C LEU A 213 -19.03 -18.51 -24.15
N ARG A 214 -19.63 -18.52 -25.35
CA ARG A 214 -20.56 -19.59 -25.77
C ARG A 214 -19.89 -20.92 -26.10
N SER A 215 -18.60 -20.90 -26.48
CA SER A 215 -17.86 -22.09 -26.87
C SER A 215 -17.15 -22.72 -25.67
N ARG A 216 -17.41 -24.01 -25.42
CA ARG A 216 -16.70 -24.81 -24.39
C ARG A 216 -15.19 -24.88 -24.65
N VAL A 217 -14.79 -24.85 -25.92
CA VAL A 217 -13.38 -24.82 -26.29
C VAL A 217 -12.74 -23.51 -25.85
N LEU A 218 -13.38 -22.37 -26.13
CA LEU A 218 -12.87 -21.06 -25.69
C LEU A 218 -12.83 -20.93 -24.17
N GLN A 219 -13.85 -21.43 -23.46
CA GLN A 219 -13.84 -21.47 -22.01
C GLN A 219 -12.67 -22.31 -21.48
N SER A 220 -12.44 -23.50 -22.05
CA SER A 220 -11.34 -24.39 -21.66
C SER A 220 -9.98 -23.74 -21.91
N VAL A 221 -9.81 -23.08 -23.07
CA VAL A 221 -8.60 -22.32 -23.40
C VAL A 221 -8.39 -21.18 -22.42
N ALA A 222 -9.43 -20.38 -22.12
CA ALA A 222 -9.33 -19.28 -21.16
C ALA A 222 -8.99 -19.79 -19.75
N VAL A 223 -9.58 -20.89 -19.29
CA VAL A 223 -9.21 -21.53 -18.01
C VAL A 223 -7.77 -22.00 -18.03
N ALA A 224 -7.34 -22.69 -19.10
CA ALA A 224 -5.96 -23.15 -19.23
C ALA A 224 -4.97 -21.98 -19.21
N MET A 225 -5.30 -20.85 -19.86
CA MET A 225 -4.51 -19.63 -19.81
C MET A 225 -4.47 -19.04 -18.39
N LEU A 226 -5.60 -18.92 -17.70
CA LEU A 226 -5.64 -18.40 -16.32
C LEU A 226 -4.81 -19.26 -15.37
N VAL A 227 -4.94 -20.59 -15.47
CA VAL A 227 -4.15 -21.55 -14.67
C VAL A 227 -2.67 -21.43 -15.03
N GLY A 228 -2.33 -21.37 -16.31
CA GLY A 228 -0.95 -21.19 -16.78
C GLY A 228 -0.32 -19.88 -16.26
N LEU A 229 -1.07 -18.77 -16.31
CA LEU A 229 -0.65 -17.46 -15.80
C LEU A 229 -0.47 -17.48 -14.27
N ALA A 230 -1.34 -18.19 -13.54
CA ALA A 230 -1.22 -18.34 -12.09
C ALA A 230 -0.01 -19.20 -11.71
N ILE A 231 0.19 -20.33 -12.40
CA ILE A 231 1.35 -21.22 -12.19
C ILE A 231 2.65 -20.52 -12.56
N SER A 232 2.69 -19.67 -13.58
CA SER A 232 3.92 -18.94 -13.92
C SER A 232 4.21 -17.76 -12.99
N ALA A 233 3.18 -17.13 -12.41
CA ALA A 233 3.34 -16.03 -11.46
C ALA A 233 3.65 -16.48 -10.03
N ALA A 234 3.18 -17.68 -9.61
CA ALA A 234 3.30 -18.12 -8.23
C ALA A 234 4.75 -18.44 -7.79
N PRO A 235 5.60 -19.17 -8.54
CA PRO A 235 6.95 -19.49 -8.10
C PRO A 235 7.79 -18.24 -7.84
N PRO A 236 7.90 -17.24 -8.75
CA PRO A 236 8.65 -16.02 -8.45
C PRO A 236 8.15 -15.30 -7.20
N TYR A 237 6.84 -15.31 -6.94
CA TYR A 237 6.26 -14.72 -5.73
C TYR A 237 6.69 -15.44 -4.45
N TYR A 238 6.65 -16.78 -4.43
CA TYR A 238 6.97 -17.58 -3.24
C TYR A 238 8.46 -17.86 -3.08
N GLU A 239 9.22 -17.83 -4.16
CA GLU A 239 10.68 -17.92 -4.18
C GLU A 239 11.34 -16.58 -3.88
N ALA A 240 10.62 -15.46 -4.03
CA ALA A 240 11.10 -14.16 -3.58
C ALA A 240 11.54 -14.29 -2.12
N GLU A 241 12.86 -14.20 -1.89
CA GLU A 241 13.42 -14.43 -0.58
C GLU A 241 12.73 -13.49 0.42
N PRO A 242 12.04 -14.04 1.44
CA PRO A 242 11.60 -13.22 2.54
C PRO A 242 12.84 -12.50 3.05
N ARG A 243 12.77 -11.19 3.32
CA ARG A 243 13.89 -10.45 3.91
C ARG A 243 14.24 -11.08 5.27
N ARG A 244 15.10 -12.10 5.26
CA ARG A 244 15.58 -12.84 6.44
C ARG A 244 16.66 -12.07 7.17
N ASP A 245 17.30 -11.13 6.48
CA ASP A 245 18.33 -10.24 7.03
C ASP A 245 17.89 -9.61 8.35
N ASP A 246 16.63 -9.22 8.51
CA ASP A 246 16.13 -8.62 9.76
C ASP A 246 15.98 -9.64 10.89
N LEU A 247 15.59 -10.87 10.59
CA LEU A 247 15.52 -11.96 11.57
C LEU A 247 16.93 -12.40 11.98
N ASP A 248 17.85 -12.54 11.03
CA ASP A 248 19.22 -12.94 11.29
C ASP A 248 19.99 -11.82 12.02
N THR A 249 19.71 -10.55 11.68
CA THR A 249 20.15 -9.38 12.47
C THR A 249 19.63 -9.45 13.90
N ALA A 250 18.35 -9.75 14.11
CA ALA A 250 17.77 -9.86 15.44
C ALA A 250 18.37 -11.02 16.24
N ARG A 251 18.61 -12.19 15.63
CA ARG A 251 19.29 -13.33 16.28
C ARG A 251 20.72 -12.97 16.67
N TYR A 252 21.46 -12.37 15.73
CA TYR A 252 22.83 -11.93 15.98
C TYR A 252 22.91 -10.94 17.15
N LEU A 253 22.04 -9.92 17.15
CA LEU A 253 21.95 -8.98 18.27
C LEU A 253 21.51 -9.66 19.57
N ALA A 254 20.60 -10.63 19.52
CA ALA A 254 20.15 -11.34 20.71
C ALA A 254 21.25 -12.16 21.37
N GLU A 255 22.14 -12.74 20.57
CA GLU A 255 23.28 -13.54 21.04
C GLU A 255 24.46 -12.69 21.52
N ASN A 256 24.62 -11.46 20.99
CA ASN A 256 25.83 -10.66 21.17
C ASN A 256 25.64 -9.37 21.97
N ALA A 257 24.45 -8.76 21.93
CA ALA A 257 24.16 -7.54 22.69
C ALA A 257 23.73 -7.86 24.12
N GLY A 258 24.28 -7.14 25.09
CA GLY A 258 23.90 -7.25 26.49
C GLY A 258 22.69 -6.37 26.84
N PRO A 259 22.03 -6.59 28.00
CA PRO A 259 20.91 -5.76 28.46
C PRO A 259 21.25 -4.27 28.67
N ARG A 260 22.55 -3.97 28.83
CA ARG A 260 23.05 -2.60 28.99
C ARG A 260 23.38 -1.93 27.66
N ASP A 261 23.47 -2.66 26.56
CA ASP A 261 23.86 -2.07 25.29
C ASP A 261 22.74 -1.22 24.68
N LEU A 262 23.14 -0.25 23.84
CA LEU A 262 22.22 0.59 23.07
C LEU A 262 22.14 0.08 21.63
N ILE A 263 20.94 -0.21 21.15
CA ILE A 263 20.71 -0.58 19.75
C ILE A 263 20.04 0.60 19.03
N VAL A 264 20.75 1.13 18.03
CA VAL A 264 20.37 2.28 17.21
C VAL A 264 19.94 1.78 15.83
N PHE A 265 18.71 2.09 15.44
CA PHE A 265 18.20 1.77 14.10
C PHE A 265 18.31 2.98 13.18
N ALA A 266 19.23 2.92 12.22
CA ALA A 266 19.48 4.01 11.27
C ALA A 266 18.60 3.90 10.01
N GLY A 267 17.29 3.69 10.19
CA GLY A 267 16.32 3.54 9.09
C GLY A 267 15.09 2.68 9.40
N PRO A 268 14.35 2.23 8.37
CA PRO A 268 13.05 1.57 8.53
C PRO A 268 13.12 0.11 9.05
N ARG A 269 14.31 -0.47 9.16
CA ARG A 269 14.53 -1.85 9.66
C ARG A 269 14.12 -2.05 11.12
N ARG A 270 13.88 -0.97 11.87
CA ARG A 270 13.49 -1.03 13.28
C ARG A 270 12.30 -1.94 13.53
N SER A 271 11.19 -1.77 12.80
CA SER A 271 9.94 -2.50 13.06
C SER A 271 10.11 -4.03 13.10
N THR A 272 10.78 -4.58 12.10
CA THR A 272 10.97 -6.03 11.90
C THR A 272 12.01 -6.60 12.85
N VAL A 273 13.13 -5.89 13.04
CA VAL A 273 14.20 -6.31 13.96
C VAL A 273 13.74 -6.20 15.42
N GLU A 274 13.10 -5.10 15.82
CA GLU A 274 12.56 -4.90 17.18
C GLU A 274 11.50 -5.96 17.52
N TYR A 275 10.58 -6.24 16.59
CA TYR A 275 9.59 -7.30 16.77
C TYR A 275 10.28 -8.66 17.01
N SER A 276 11.30 -8.98 16.21
CA SER A 276 12.03 -10.25 16.31
C SER A 276 12.84 -10.35 17.60
N LEU A 277 13.51 -9.26 18.02
CA LEU A 277 14.24 -9.18 19.29
C LEU A 277 13.33 -9.41 20.50
N ARG A 278 12.15 -8.78 20.51
CA ARG A 278 11.14 -8.99 21.56
C ARG A 278 10.67 -10.43 21.63
N ARG A 279 10.46 -11.07 20.47
CA ARG A 279 10.06 -12.49 20.40
C ARG A 279 11.16 -13.43 20.91
N LEU A 280 12.43 -13.03 20.79
CA LEU A 280 13.58 -13.75 21.35
C LEU A 280 13.77 -13.51 22.85
N GLY A 281 12.92 -12.69 23.49
CA GLY A 281 12.91 -12.46 24.94
C GLY A 281 13.96 -11.48 25.44
N GLY A 282 14.62 -10.75 24.55
CA GLY A 282 15.64 -9.79 24.95
C GLY A 282 15.06 -8.43 25.34
N GLU A 283 15.56 -7.88 26.44
CA GLU A 283 15.27 -6.52 26.90
C GLU A 283 16.45 -5.61 26.53
N TYR A 284 16.24 -4.75 25.53
CA TYR A 284 17.29 -3.87 25.02
C TYR A 284 16.85 -2.40 25.07
N SER A 285 17.82 -1.51 25.16
CA SER A 285 17.60 -0.09 24.92
C SER A 285 17.55 0.17 23.41
N LEU A 286 16.38 0.45 22.86
CA LEU A 286 16.15 0.62 21.42
C LEU A 286 15.88 2.08 21.06
N VAL A 287 16.64 2.64 20.12
CA VAL A 287 16.45 4.02 19.63
C VAL A 287 16.48 4.08 18.11
N SER A 288 15.73 5.01 17.52
CA SER A 288 15.83 5.29 16.08
C SER A 288 16.74 6.47 15.81
N PHE A 289 17.43 6.43 14.68
CA PHE A 289 18.06 7.58 14.07
C PHE A 289 17.53 7.79 12.64
N PRO A 290 16.98 8.97 12.30
CA PRO A 290 16.64 10.08 13.20
C PRO A 290 15.54 9.70 14.21
N ARG A 291 15.38 10.49 15.29
CA ARG A 291 14.45 10.14 16.38
C ARG A 291 12.99 10.09 15.91
N GLU A 292 12.62 10.94 14.96
CA GLU A 292 11.27 10.98 14.39
C GLU A 292 10.82 9.66 13.75
N LEU A 293 11.76 8.78 13.35
CA LEU A 293 11.43 7.46 12.82
C LEU A 293 10.89 6.49 13.86
N ALA A 294 11.08 6.76 15.15
CA ALA A 294 10.45 5.96 16.20
C ALA A 294 8.91 6.05 16.11
N ASP A 295 8.40 7.22 15.75
CA ASP A 295 6.96 7.50 15.75
C ASP A 295 6.32 7.23 14.38
N HIS A 296 7.05 7.45 13.28
CA HIS A 296 6.50 7.40 11.92
C HIS A 296 7.43 6.72 10.91
N MET A 297 7.70 5.43 11.07
CA MET A 297 8.57 4.67 10.15
C MET A 297 8.13 4.73 8.67
N GLY A 298 6.82 4.87 8.41
CA GLY A 298 6.26 4.99 7.06
C GLY A 298 6.58 6.32 6.35
N LEU A 299 7.12 7.31 7.07
CA LEU A 299 7.50 8.63 6.55
C LEU A 299 9.01 8.76 6.32
N PHE A 300 9.75 7.65 6.33
CA PHE A 300 11.19 7.68 6.10
C PHE A 300 11.51 8.19 4.69
N GLU A 301 11.99 9.43 4.64
CA GLU A 301 12.41 10.10 3.42
C GLU A 301 13.79 10.73 3.62
N PRO A 302 14.87 10.04 3.20
CA PRO A 302 16.24 10.52 3.43
C PRO A 302 16.50 11.92 2.89
N VAL A 303 15.94 12.27 1.73
CA VAL A 303 16.16 13.57 1.08
C VAL A 303 15.55 14.71 1.92
N ALA A 304 14.29 14.58 2.34
CA ALA A 304 13.63 15.59 3.18
C ALA A 304 14.28 15.70 4.56
N LEU A 305 14.77 14.58 5.12
CA LEU A 305 15.53 14.59 6.37
C LEU A 305 16.83 15.39 6.27
N LEU A 306 17.51 15.31 5.12
CA LEU A 306 18.76 16.05 4.88
C LEU A 306 18.55 17.56 4.74
N GLU A 307 17.33 18.03 4.51
CA GLU A 307 16.99 19.46 4.50
C GLU A 307 17.07 20.11 5.89
N ASN A 308 17.09 19.31 6.97
CA ASN A 308 17.25 19.78 8.34
C ASN A 308 18.49 19.19 9.04
N PRO A 309 19.70 19.57 8.61
CA PRO A 309 20.95 19.01 9.14
C PRO A 309 21.13 19.31 10.63
N ALA A 310 20.61 20.44 11.12
CA ALA A 310 20.67 20.79 12.53
C ALA A 310 19.86 19.83 13.42
N GLN A 311 18.71 19.33 12.94
CA GLN A 311 17.96 18.30 13.65
C GLN A 311 18.72 16.97 13.66
N LEU A 312 19.29 16.55 12.53
CA LEU A 312 20.07 15.31 12.44
C LEU A 312 21.27 15.34 13.40
N GLU A 313 21.95 16.49 13.48
CA GLU A 313 23.08 16.68 14.38
C GLU A 313 22.65 16.61 15.86
N ARG A 314 21.50 17.19 16.22
CA ARG A 314 20.92 17.08 17.56
C ARG A 314 20.54 15.64 17.90
N ASP A 315 19.91 14.92 16.96
CA ASP A 315 19.51 13.53 17.16
C ASP A 315 20.72 12.61 17.33
N ALA A 316 21.77 12.80 16.52
CA ALA A 316 23.01 12.04 16.62
C ALA A 316 23.72 12.30 17.96
N ARG A 317 23.78 13.57 18.40
CA ARG A 317 24.33 13.94 19.70
C ARG A 317 23.56 13.29 20.85
N ALA A 318 22.22 13.36 20.81
CA ALA A 318 21.39 12.75 21.84
C ALA A 318 21.63 11.23 21.97
N ILE A 319 21.93 10.54 20.88
CA ILE A 319 22.28 9.12 20.90
C ILE A 319 23.63 8.87 21.60
N VAL A 320 24.65 9.70 21.32
CA VAL A 320 25.94 9.64 22.02
C VAL A 320 25.80 9.92 23.51
N GLU A 321 25.05 10.96 23.88
CA GLU A 321 24.77 11.30 25.28
C GLU A 321 24.05 10.15 26.00
N MET A 322 23.07 9.51 25.35
CA MET A 322 22.42 8.31 25.90
C MET A 322 23.41 7.15 26.06
N ALA A 323 24.36 6.97 25.13
CA ALA A 323 25.35 5.91 25.21
C ALA A 323 26.35 6.12 26.37
N GLN A 324 26.64 7.38 26.72
CA GLN A 324 27.58 7.78 27.77
C GLN A 324 26.93 7.99 29.15
N GLU A 325 25.62 7.82 29.30
CA GLU A 325 24.91 8.14 30.54
C GLU A 325 25.46 7.35 31.75
N PRO A 326 26.00 8.04 32.79
CA PRO A 326 26.65 7.39 33.92
C PRO A 326 25.75 6.43 34.67
N GLY A 327 26.30 5.29 35.10
CA GLY A 327 25.54 4.24 35.81
C GLY A 327 24.72 3.31 34.92
N ARG A 328 24.61 3.58 33.61
CA ARG A 328 24.13 2.57 32.64
C ARG A 328 25.23 1.66 32.12
N GLY A 329 26.51 2.06 32.23
CA GLY A 329 27.68 1.23 31.92
C GLY A 329 27.53 0.48 30.60
N ARG A 330 27.06 1.18 29.55
CA ARG A 330 26.81 0.57 28.25
C ARG A 330 28.15 0.20 27.63
N ALA A 331 28.40 -1.09 27.45
CA ALA A 331 29.67 -1.55 26.90
C ALA A 331 29.73 -1.25 25.38
N HIS A 332 28.60 -1.39 24.68
CA HIS A 332 28.54 -1.21 23.24
C HIS A 332 27.31 -0.41 22.77
N VAL A 333 27.52 0.30 21.66
CA VAL A 333 26.49 0.85 20.80
C VAL A 333 26.44 0.03 19.51
N TRP A 334 25.29 -0.56 19.23
CA TRP A 334 25.03 -1.34 18.03
C TRP A 334 24.22 -0.50 17.05
N VAL A 335 24.70 -0.34 15.82
CA VAL A 335 23.99 0.38 14.75
C VAL A 335 23.47 -0.64 13.75
N VAL A 336 22.15 -0.75 13.64
CA VAL A 336 21.47 -1.48 12.58
C VAL A 336 21.29 -0.52 11.41
N ASP A 337 22.16 -0.66 10.42
CA ASP A 337 22.30 0.26 9.30
C ASP A 337 21.28 -0.01 8.18
N TYR A 338 20.96 1.05 7.45
CA TYR A 338 20.14 1.05 6.25
C TYR A 338 20.87 1.87 5.17
N PRO A 339 20.76 1.56 3.86
CA PRO A 339 21.53 2.25 2.82
C PRO A 339 21.03 3.67 2.55
N ALA A 340 21.23 4.56 3.51
CA ALA A 340 20.97 5.99 3.48
C ALA A 340 22.24 6.74 3.87
N GLY A 341 23.36 6.43 3.19
CA GLY A 341 24.71 6.88 3.55
C GLY A 341 24.83 8.34 3.98
N PRO A 342 24.33 9.33 3.21
CA PRO A 342 24.41 10.74 3.59
C PRO A 342 23.70 11.07 4.90
N LEU A 343 22.59 10.39 5.22
CA LEU A 343 21.86 10.55 6.46
C LEU A 343 22.64 9.95 7.62
N ASN A 344 23.09 8.71 7.46
CA ASN A 344 23.77 7.97 8.53
C ASN A 344 25.16 8.54 8.83
N ALA A 345 25.76 9.29 7.90
CA ALA A 345 27.02 10.00 8.12
C ALA A 345 27.00 10.95 9.32
N TYR A 346 25.85 11.53 9.68
CA TYR A 346 25.71 12.36 10.90
C TYR A 346 25.88 11.52 12.17
N LEU A 347 25.24 10.35 12.21
CA LEU A 347 25.38 9.39 13.31
C LEU A 347 26.81 8.86 13.39
N TYR A 348 27.37 8.35 12.28
CA TYR A 348 28.71 7.77 12.26
C TYR A 348 29.81 8.79 12.59
N ARG A 349 29.66 10.06 12.20
CA ARG A 349 30.62 11.11 12.58
C ARG A 349 30.71 11.28 14.09
N ARG A 350 29.56 11.20 14.79
CA ARG A 350 29.49 11.29 16.24
C ARG A 350 29.94 10.02 16.94
N LEU A 351 29.59 8.86 16.40
CA LEU A 351 30.12 7.58 16.86
C LEU A 351 31.62 7.39 16.54
N GLY A 352 32.22 8.25 15.73
CA GLY A 352 33.68 8.26 15.53
C GLY A 352 34.48 8.59 16.80
N GLU A 353 33.82 9.11 17.85
CA GLU A 353 34.38 9.28 19.19
C GLU A 353 34.48 7.94 19.95
N PHE A 354 33.82 6.89 19.45
CA PHE A 354 33.80 5.54 20.02
C PHE A 354 34.79 4.66 19.27
N ALA A 355 35.38 3.69 19.96
CA ALA A 355 36.28 2.74 19.31
C ALA A 355 35.46 1.68 18.53
N PRO A 356 35.64 1.51 17.21
CA PRO A 356 34.93 0.47 16.48
C PRO A 356 35.29 -0.92 17.04
N ASP A 357 34.29 -1.79 17.14
CA ASP A 357 34.46 -3.19 17.49
C ASP A 357 34.31 -4.05 16.23
N HIS A 358 35.45 -4.34 15.61
CA HIS A 358 35.50 -5.12 14.38
C HIS A 358 35.16 -6.60 14.58
N GLU A 359 35.31 -7.14 15.80
CA GLU A 359 34.96 -8.54 16.09
C GLU A 359 33.44 -8.73 16.17
N ARG A 360 32.74 -7.70 16.64
CA ARG A 360 31.27 -7.67 16.77
C ARG A 360 30.56 -7.01 15.58
N THR A 361 31.30 -6.46 14.63
CA THR A 361 30.72 -5.88 13.42
C THR A 361 30.43 -6.95 12.39
N ARG A 362 29.23 -6.91 11.81
CA ARG A 362 28.75 -7.82 10.77
C ARG A 362 28.23 -7.02 9.58
N GLU A 363 29.11 -6.81 8.60
CA GLU A 363 28.78 -6.05 7.38
C GLU A 363 27.71 -6.76 6.54
N ASP A 364 27.71 -8.09 6.53
CA ASP A 364 26.70 -8.91 5.86
C ASP A 364 25.29 -8.68 6.41
N LEU A 365 25.17 -8.43 7.72
CA LEU A 365 23.91 -8.10 8.40
C LEU A 365 23.67 -6.59 8.48
N ARG A 366 24.66 -5.78 8.07
CA ARG A 366 24.71 -4.32 8.25
C ARG A 366 24.51 -3.92 9.71
N VAL A 367 25.23 -4.60 10.59
CA VAL A 367 25.27 -4.32 12.02
C VAL A 367 26.68 -3.88 12.38
N PHE A 368 26.83 -2.67 12.90
CA PHE A 368 28.11 -2.10 13.29
C PHE A 368 28.16 -1.91 14.80
N ALA A 369 29.24 -2.35 15.44
CA ALA A 369 29.40 -2.27 16.88
C ALA A 369 30.49 -1.24 17.25
N PHE A 370 30.23 -0.44 18.28
CA PHE A 370 31.13 0.59 18.78
C PHE A 370 31.25 0.47 20.30
N ARG A 371 32.48 0.51 20.83
CA ARG A 371 32.76 0.50 22.27
C ARG A 371 32.68 1.90 22.84
N ALA A 372 31.90 2.07 23.90
CA ALA A 372 31.86 3.34 24.63
C ALA A 372 33.25 3.67 25.21
N PRO A 373 33.64 4.97 25.26
CA PRO A 373 34.85 5.37 25.97
C PRO A 373 34.78 4.86 27.41
N ALA A 374 35.90 4.37 27.95
CA ALA A 374 35.96 4.03 29.37
C ALA A 374 35.73 5.32 30.19
N GLU A 375 34.94 5.22 31.26
CA GLU A 375 34.93 6.25 32.30
C GLU A 375 36.30 6.19 33.00
N ASP A 376 37.23 7.07 32.61
CA ASP A 376 38.53 7.24 33.27
C ASP A 376 38.39 7.86 34.68
#